data_AF-A0A7S2E0N9-F1
#
_entry.id   AF-A0A7S2E0N9-F1
#
_cell.length_a   1.000
_cell.length_b   1.000
_cell.length_c   1.000
_cell.angle_alpha   90.00
_cell.angle_beta   90.00
_cell.angle_gamma   90.00
#
_symmetry.space_group_name_H-M   'P 1'
#
loop_
_entity.id
_entity.type
_entity.pdbx_description
1 polymer ?
#
loop_
_entity_poly.entity_id
_entity_poly.type
_entity_poly.pdbx_seq_one_letter_code
_entity_poly.pdbx_strand_id
1 'polypeptide(L)'
;CRNTFKVSCKTGDLRRVTNTTRLVSFAKQEELKGHIDPLSHLKNRRVYMYRGTKDKRYQKNHGVDSVGLVEDFFAFFSSNPGSYLHFEDSLPSTHVWPTKNYGPKCGTASHEAIEACGYDGAKQCLKHAHGADRIRNSGVPFKESSLHEFDQRPFFGRSWPGLADTGFVYVPEECATGTLKCGLHLALHGCGVDHYFHKAVRHLGFNEIAEANQLIILWPRMKPNDGNDPASKRHFRGTFNTRLGCWDSWGETGYDFAAKSGLQMAALWRMIRSLHTKNPNKSTQ
;
A
#
# COMPACT_ATOMS: atom_id res chain seq x y z
N CYS A 1 -7.93 15.97 -17.40
CA CYS A 1 -8.57 14.85 -18.12
C CYS A 1 -8.90 15.26 -19.55
N ARG A 2 -7.99 15.00 -20.50
CA ARG A 2 -8.30 15.16 -21.93
C ARG A 2 -8.38 13.76 -22.54
N ASN A 3 -9.59 13.43 -22.97
CA ASN A 3 -9.93 12.46 -24.02
C ASN A 3 -10.22 10.99 -23.70
N THR A 4 -11.01 10.72 -22.66
CA THR A 4 -11.98 9.57 -22.65
C THR A 4 -13.30 9.82 -21.90
N PHE A 5 -13.49 10.96 -21.23
CA PHE A 5 -14.71 11.20 -20.44
C PHE A 5 -15.17 12.66 -20.57
N LYS A 6 -16.11 12.93 -21.48
CA LYS A 6 -16.68 14.28 -21.68
C LYS A 6 -18.08 14.48 -21.08
N VAL A 7 -18.70 13.47 -20.46
CA VAL A 7 -20.12 13.59 -20.04
C VAL A 7 -20.31 13.98 -18.56
N SER A 8 -19.34 13.76 -17.66
CA SER A 8 -19.66 13.80 -16.21
C SER A 8 -19.09 14.97 -15.40
N CYS A 9 -18.28 15.87 -15.96
CA CYS A 9 -17.66 16.94 -15.17
C CYS A 9 -18.54 18.19 -14.97
N LYS A 10 -19.77 18.23 -15.52
CA LYS A 10 -20.65 19.41 -15.44
C LYS A 10 -21.79 19.31 -14.42
N THR A 11 -22.04 18.15 -13.84
CA THR A 11 -23.09 17.97 -12.82
C THR A 11 -22.41 17.39 -11.60
N GLY A 12 -22.36 18.15 -10.50
CA GLY A 12 -21.68 17.82 -9.24
C GLY A 12 -22.27 16.63 -8.47
N ASP A 13 -22.58 15.54 -9.17
CA ASP A 13 -22.97 14.25 -8.59
C ASP A 13 -21.80 13.27 -8.69
N LEU A 14 -20.92 13.31 -7.69
CA LEU A 14 -19.77 12.43 -7.57
C LEU A 14 -20.17 10.95 -7.41
N ARG A 15 -21.44 10.65 -7.09
CA ARG A 15 -21.98 9.27 -7.05
C ARG A 15 -22.03 8.62 -8.44
N ARG A 16 -21.93 9.41 -9.52
CA ARG A 16 -21.83 8.89 -10.90
C ARG A 16 -20.39 8.61 -11.35
N VAL A 17 -19.38 9.09 -10.62
CA VAL A 17 -17.96 8.95 -11.00
C VAL A 17 -17.36 7.67 -10.42
N THR A 18 -17.70 7.30 -9.19
CA THR A 18 -17.22 6.07 -8.56
C THR A 18 -18.40 5.18 -8.20
N ASN A 19 -18.58 4.11 -8.97
CA ASN A 19 -19.65 3.12 -8.79
C ASN A 19 -19.02 1.72 -8.87
N THR A 20 -19.23 0.89 -7.86
CA THR A 20 -18.64 -0.45 -7.75
C THR A 20 -18.93 -1.32 -8.98
N THR A 21 -20.15 -1.28 -9.54
CA THR A 21 -20.49 -2.04 -10.75
C THR A 21 -19.64 -1.63 -11.96
N ARG A 22 -19.32 -0.34 -12.09
CA ARG A 22 -18.42 0.15 -13.15
C ARG A 22 -16.98 -0.30 -12.90
N LEU A 23 -16.51 -0.25 -11.65
CA LEU A 23 -15.17 -0.72 -11.28
C LEU A 23 -15.01 -2.22 -11.55
N VAL A 24 -16.01 -3.03 -11.18
CA VAL A 24 -16.06 -4.47 -11.48
C VAL A 24 -16.02 -4.73 -12.98
N SER A 25 -16.80 -3.98 -13.77
CA SER A 25 -16.82 -4.12 -15.23
C SER A 25 -15.48 -3.75 -15.85
N PHE A 26 -14.85 -2.68 -15.36
CA PHE A 26 -13.51 -2.27 -15.77
C PHE A 26 -12.49 -3.36 -15.44
N ALA A 27 -12.48 -3.87 -14.20
CA ALA A 27 -11.55 -4.93 -13.79
C ALA A 27 -11.68 -6.19 -14.67
N LYS A 28 -12.92 -6.62 -14.99
CA LYS A 28 -13.15 -7.74 -15.91
C LYS A 28 -12.58 -7.49 -17.31
N GLN A 29 -12.68 -6.26 -17.82
CA GLN A 29 -12.08 -5.91 -19.11
C GLN A 29 -10.55 -5.93 -19.05
N GLU A 30 -9.94 -5.45 -17.96
CA GLU A 30 -8.50 -5.47 -17.79
C GLU A 30 -7.96 -6.90 -17.60
N GLU A 31 -8.72 -7.80 -16.96
CA GLU A 31 -8.42 -9.24 -16.90
C GLU A 31 -8.43 -9.86 -18.30
N LEU A 32 -9.48 -9.60 -19.10
CA LEU A 32 -9.61 -10.12 -20.47
C LEU A 32 -8.47 -9.63 -21.38
N LYS A 33 -7.95 -8.43 -21.17
CA LYS A 33 -6.79 -7.88 -21.89
C LYS A 33 -5.44 -8.42 -21.36
N GLY A 34 -5.43 -9.16 -20.25
CA GLY A 34 -4.22 -9.64 -19.59
C GLY A 34 -3.43 -8.56 -18.83
N HIS A 35 -4.02 -7.38 -18.62
CA HIS A 35 -3.38 -6.26 -17.93
C HIS A 35 -3.28 -6.48 -16.41
N ILE A 36 -4.19 -7.26 -15.83
CA ILE A 36 -4.18 -7.69 -14.43
C ILE A 36 -4.16 -9.23 -14.33
N ASP A 37 -4.00 -9.76 -13.12
CA ASP A 37 -4.15 -11.20 -12.86
C ASP A 37 -5.61 -11.63 -12.86
N PRO A 38 -5.90 -12.95 -13.00
CA PRO A 38 -7.25 -13.45 -12.93
C PRO A 38 -7.98 -13.00 -11.65
N LEU A 39 -9.19 -12.45 -11.81
CA LEU A 39 -10.06 -12.00 -10.73
C LEU A 39 -10.54 -13.18 -9.88
N SER A 40 -10.45 -14.40 -10.40
CA SER A 40 -10.66 -15.63 -9.62
C SER A 40 -9.70 -15.74 -8.43
N HIS A 41 -8.52 -15.09 -8.46
CA HIS A 41 -7.60 -15.02 -7.32
C HIS A 41 -8.15 -14.19 -6.15
N LEU A 42 -9.20 -13.39 -6.36
CA LEU A 42 -9.88 -12.62 -5.30
C LEU A 42 -10.92 -13.45 -4.54
N LYS A 43 -11.38 -14.58 -5.10
CA LYS A 43 -12.48 -15.41 -4.56
C LYS A 43 -12.32 -15.80 -3.10
N ASN A 44 -11.08 -16.10 -2.68
CA ASN A 44 -10.73 -16.49 -1.32
C ASN A 44 -9.66 -15.58 -0.71
N ARG A 45 -9.53 -14.34 -1.23
CA ARG A 45 -8.49 -13.41 -0.78
C ARG A 45 -8.95 -12.72 0.50
N ARG A 46 -8.14 -12.84 1.56
CA ARG A 46 -8.36 -12.08 2.80
C ARG A 46 -7.95 -10.62 2.61
N VAL A 47 -8.88 -9.71 2.89
CA VAL A 47 -8.68 -8.26 2.79
C VAL A 47 -9.08 -7.61 4.10
N TYR A 48 -8.12 -6.94 4.73
CA TYR A 48 -8.33 -6.13 5.93
C TYR A 48 -8.43 -4.67 5.51
N MET A 49 -9.47 -4.00 5.94
CA MET A 49 -9.74 -2.59 5.67
C MET A 49 -9.85 -1.86 6.99
N TYR A 50 -9.42 -0.61 7.00
CA TYR A 50 -9.40 0.22 8.18
C TYR A 50 -9.76 1.66 7.86
N ARG A 51 -10.56 2.29 8.73
CA ARG A 51 -10.84 3.72 8.69
C ARG A 51 -11.18 4.25 10.09
N GLY A 52 -10.52 5.31 10.53
CA GLY A 52 -10.91 6.02 11.75
C GLY A 52 -12.25 6.75 11.62
N THR A 53 -13.08 6.74 12.67
CA THR A 53 -14.36 7.49 12.69
C THR A 53 -14.16 9.01 12.64
N LYS A 54 -12.97 9.52 12.97
CA LYS A 54 -12.61 10.94 12.83
C LYS A 54 -11.80 11.23 11.57
N ASP A 55 -11.62 10.26 10.68
CA ASP A 55 -11.02 10.51 9.37
C ASP A 55 -11.97 11.35 8.52
N LYS A 56 -11.58 12.62 8.37
CA LYS A 56 -12.31 13.60 7.58
C LYS A 56 -11.68 13.87 6.21
N ARG A 57 -10.54 13.24 5.87
CA ARG A 57 -9.81 13.55 4.62
C ARG A 57 -10.62 13.18 3.38
N TYR A 58 -11.28 12.02 3.39
CA TYR A 58 -12.08 11.56 2.25
C TYR A 58 -13.57 11.92 2.33
N GLN A 59 -14.05 12.27 3.53
CA GLN A 59 -15.45 12.67 3.72
C GLN A 59 -15.69 14.16 3.41
N LYS A 60 -14.76 15.06 3.75
CA LYS A 60 -14.99 16.52 3.74
C LYS A 60 -15.31 17.13 2.37
N ASN A 61 -14.76 16.59 1.28
CA ASN A 61 -14.83 17.26 -0.02
C ASN A 61 -15.78 16.60 -1.03
N HIS A 62 -16.20 15.34 -0.79
CA HIS A 62 -16.85 14.55 -1.83
C HIS A 62 -18.06 13.72 -1.37
N GLY A 63 -18.29 13.53 -0.06
CA GLY A 63 -19.44 12.77 0.44
C GLY A 63 -19.45 11.29 0.00
N VAL A 64 -18.29 10.75 -0.40
CA VAL A 64 -18.13 9.37 -0.86
C VAL A 64 -17.37 8.58 0.19
N ASP A 65 -17.93 7.45 0.61
CA ASP A 65 -17.22 6.46 1.43
C ASP A 65 -16.29 5.63 0.54
N SER A 66 -15.05 6.10 0.35
CA SER A 66 -14.07 5.41 -0.49
C SER A 66 -13.69 4.03 0.02
N VAL A 67 -13.67 3.82 1.35
CA VAL A 67 -13.29 2.52 1.93
C VAL A 67 -14.46 1.54 1.80
N GLY A 68 -15.69 1.99 2.02
CA GLY A 68 -16.90 1.18 1.74
C GLY A 68 -16.99 0.76 0.27
N LEU A 69 -16.62 1.63 -0.68
CA LEU A 69 -16.55 1.24 -2.10
C LEU A 69 -15.47 0.19 -2.41
N VAL A 70 -14.36 0.20 -1.67
CA VAL A 70 -13.33 -0.85 -1.76
C VAL A 70 -13.86 -2.17 -1.20
N GLU A 71 -14.57 -2.12 -0.07
CA GLU A 71 -15.24 -3.29 0.52
C GLU A 71 -16.24 -3.90 -0.45
N ASP A 72 -17.13 -3.09 -1.03
CA ASP A 72 -18.11 -3.54 -2.03
C ASP A 72 -17.44 -4.20 -3.25
N PHE A 73 -16.31 -3.64 -3.71
CA PHE A 73 -15.56 -4.17 -4.84
C PHE A 73 -15.00 -5.57 -4.53
N PHE A 74 -14.36 -5.76 -3.38
CA PHE A 74 -13.84 -7.08 -3.00
C PHE A 74 -14.96 -8.06 -2.64
N ALA A 75 -16.06 -7.59 -2.06
CA ALA A 75 -17.23 -8.41 -1.74
C ALA A 75 -17.85 -9.00 -3.01
N PHE A 76 -17.89 -8.23 -4.10
CA PHE A 76 -18.39 -8.71 -5.39
C PHE A 76 -17.66 -9.97 -5.89
N PHE A 77 -16.34 -10.07 -5.69
CA PHE A 77 -15.54 -11.20 -6.18
C PHE A 77 -15.35 -12.32 -5.15
N SER A 78 -15.63 -12.06 -3.88
CA SER A 78 -15.44 -13.02 -2.80
C SER A 78 -16.50 -14.12 -2.80
N SER A 79 -16.08 -15.36 -2.54
CA SER A 79 -17.03 -16.48 -2.33
C SER A 79 -17.74 -16.46 -0.98
N ASN A 80 -17.11 -15.82 0.01
CA ASN A 80 -17.65 -15.70 1.36
C ASN A 80 -17.11 -14.40 1.99
N PRO A 81 -17.74 -13.25 1.68
CA PRO A 81 -17.31 -11.95 2.21
C PRO A 81 -17.13 -11.95 3.72
N GLY A 82 -18.03 -12.55 4.49
CA GLY A 82 -17.96 -12.55 5.96
C GLY A 82 -16.76 -13.29 6.55
N SER A 83 -16.10 -14.18 5.80
CA SER A 83 -14.88 -14.88 6.25
C SER A 83 -13.59 -14.28 5.70
N TYR A 84 -13.67 -13.55 4.58
CA TYR A 84 -12.48 -13.06 3.87
C TYR A 84 -12.31 -11.55 3.98
N LEU A 85 -13.36 -10.80 4.26
CA LEU A 85 -13.30 -9.34 4.40
C LEU A 85 -13.48 -8.98 5.87
N HIS A 86 -12.67 -8.03 6.32
CA HIS A 86 -12.83 -7.44 7.65
C HIS A 86 -12.63 -5.93 7.51
N PHE A 87 -13.63 -5.17 7.94
CA PHE A 87 -13.55 -3.72 7.99
C PHE A 87 -13.57 -3.27 9.46
N GLU A 88 -12.47 -2.69 9.90
CA GLU A 88 -12.37 -2.03 11.20
C GLU A 88 -12.64 -0.53 11.02
N ASP A 89 -13.79 -0.07 11.52
CA ASP A 89 -14.17 1.34 11.45
C ASP A 89 -14.66 1.92 12.79
N SER A 90 -14.34 1.26 13.91
CA SER A 90 -14.83 1.67 15.24
C SER A 90 -13.92 2.67 15.97
N LEU A 91 -12.65 2.77 15.58
CA LEU A 91 -11.66 3.55 16.32
C LEU A 91 -11.82 5.07 16.08
N PRO A 92 -11.67 5.92 17.11
CA PRO A 92 -11.79 7.37 16.99
C PRO A 92 -10.55 8.05 16.43
N SER A 93 -9.76 7.37 15.59
CA SER A 93 -8.54 7.92 14.99
C SER A 93 -8.86 8.89 13.86
N THR A 94 -7.88 9.75 13.55
CA THR A 94 -7.93 10.64 12.38
C THR A 94 -7.46 9.92 11.10
N HIS A 95 -7.01 10.66 10.08
CA HIS A 95 -6.51 10.08 8.84
C HIS A 95 -5.08 9.52 9.01
N VAL A 96 -4.95 8.44 9.77
CA VAL A 96 -3.68 7.86 10.22
C VAL A 96 -3.77 6.34 10.35
N TRP A 97 -2.62 5.69 10.51
CA TRP A 97 -2.55 4.30 10.95
C TRP A 97 -2.64 4.16 12.48
N PRO A 98 -3.47 3.25 13.01
CA PRO A 98 -3.59 3.04 14.44
C PRO A 98 -2.46 2.13 14.94
N THR A 99 -1.77 2.57 15.99
CA THR A 99 -0.79 1.76 16.70
C THR A 99 -1.25 1.48 18.12
N LYS A 100 -0.65 0.47 18.74
CA LYS A 100 -0.97 0.11 20.13
C LYS A 100 -0.66 1.26 21.08
N ASN A 101 0.50 1.89 20.94
CA ASN A 101 1.05 2.80 21.96
C ASN A 101 2.00 3.89 21.43
N TYR A 102 2.17 4.05 20.10
CA TYR A 102 3.08 5.03 19.53
C TYR A 102 2.37 6.13 18.72
N GLY A 103 2.81 7.37 18.90
CA GLY A 103 2.26 8.55 18.25
C GLY A 103 1.35 9.37 19.18
N PRO A 104 0.75 10.46 18.67
CA PRO A 104 -0.20 11.26 19.44
C PRO A 104 -1.39 10.44 19.92
N LYS A 105 -2.11 10.99 20.90
CA LYS A 105 -3.36 10.41 21.39
C LYS A 105 -4.33 10.17 20.22
N CYS A 106 -4.97 9.01 20.20
CA CYS A 106 -5.98 8.68 19.19
C CYS A 106 -7.01 9.80 18.99
N GLY A 107 -7.23 10.18 17.74
CA GLY A 107 -8.19 11.20 17.35
C GLY A 107 -7.73 12.64 17.50
N THR A 108 -6.42 12.89 17.58
CA THR A 108 -5.85 14.24 17.81
C THR A 108 -4.84 14.68 16.76
N ALA A 109 -4.31 13.78 15.94
CA ALA A 109 -3.34 14.13 14.92
C ALA A 109 -3.97 14.95 13.79
N SER A 110 -3.23 15.92 13.27
CA SER A 110 -3.61 16.69 12.07
C SER A 110 -2.65 16.49 10.90
N HIS A 111 -1.41 16.07 11.18
CA HIS A 111 -0.31 15.97 10.22
C HIS A 111 0.65 14.78 10.48
N GLU A 112 0.27 13.85 11.35
CA GLU A 112 1.04 12.63 11.58
C GLU A 112 0.50 11.50 10.70
N ALA A 113 1.30 10.45 10.50
CA ALA A 113 0.86 9.24 9.80
C ALA A 113 0.34 8.16 10.76
N ILE A 114 0.46 8.37 12.07
CA ILE A 114 0.24 7.37 13.12
C ILE A 114 -0.37 7.99 14.37
N GLU A 115 -1.19 7.22 15.09
CA GLU A 115 -1.72 7.57 16.42
C GLU A 115 -1.65 6.37 17.38
N ALA A 116 -1.45 6.65 18.67
CA ALA A 116 -1.53 5.68 19.74
C ALA A 116 -3.01 5.45 20.11
N CYS A 117 -3.61 4.42 19.51
CA CYS A 117 -5.03 4.10 19.63
C CYS A 117 -5.35 2.93 20.55
N GLY A 118 -4.36 2.34 21.23
CA GLY A 118 -4.56 1.09 21.97
C GLY A 118 -4.82 -0.10 21.04
N TYR A 119 -4.74 0.10 19.72
CA TYR A 119 -5.10 -0.86 18.70
C TYR A 119 -3.89 -1.16 17.82
N ASP A 120 -3.53 -2.42 17.76
CA ASP A 120 -2.37 -2.90 17.03
C ASP A 120 -2.72 -3.17 15.57
N GLY A 121 -2.77 -2.11 14.75
CA GLY A 121 -3.22 -2.19 13.35
C GLY A 121 -2.42 -3.19 12.52
N ALA A 122 -1.10 -3.21 12.66
CA ALA A 122 -0.24 -4.15 11.94
C ALA A 122 -0.56 -5.60 12.30
N LYS A 123 -0.72 -5.92 13.59
CA LYS A 123 -1.10 -7.27 14.01
C LYS A 123 -2.46 -7.68 13.47
N GLN A 124 -3.47 -6.80 13.55
CA GLN A 124 -4.82 -7.14 13.10
C GLN A 124 -4.86 -7.35 11.59
N CYS A 125 -4.19 -6.48 10.84
CA CYS A 125 -4.02 -6.61 9.40
C CYS A 125 -3.34 -7.94 9.02
N LEU A 126 -2.19 -8.26 9.63
CA LEU A 126 -1.44 -9.48 9.33
C LEU A 126 -2.19 -10.75 9.77
N LYS A 127 -2.80 -10.75 10.95
CA LYS A 127 -3.64 -11.88 11.41
C LYS A 127 -4.77 -12.16 10.44
N HIS A 128 -5.46 -11.12 9.97
CA HIS A 128 -6.50 -11.31 8.96
C HIS A 128 -5.91 -11.80 7.64
N ALA A 129 -4.88 -11.15 7.10
CA ALA A 129 -4.30 -11.51 5.80
C ALA A 129 -3.79 -12.96 5.74
N HIS A 130 -3.16 -13.45 6.81
CA HIS A 130 -2.57 -14.79 6.87
C HIS A 130 -3.53 -15.84 7.47
N GLY A 131 -4.59 -15.43 8.17
CA GLY A 131 -5.42 -16.28 9.03
C GLY A 131 -4.92 -16.25 10.47
N ALA A 132 -5.84 -16.09 11.43
CA ALA A 132 -5.53 -15.74 12.82
C ALA A 132 -4.54 -16.71 13.49
N ASP A 133 -4.63 -18.00 13.20
CA ASP A 133 -3.80 -19.05 13.80
C ASP A 133 -2.35 -19.06 13.27
N ARG A 134 -2.09 -18.33 12.17
CA ARG A 134 -0.77 -18.31 11.52
C ARG A 134 0.13 -17.17 11.97
N ILE A 135 -0.42 -16.18 12.68
CA ILE A 135 0.35 -15.03 13.18
C ILE A 135 0.32 -15.02 14.70
N ARG A 136 1.47 -15.34 15.29
CA ARG A 136 1.74 -15.25 16.72
C ARG A 136 1.75 -13.79 17.16
N ASN A 137 1.28 -13.55 18.38
CA ASN A 137 1.47 -12.24 19.02
C ASN A 137 2.98 -11.99 19.19
N SER A 138 3.43 -10.79 18.81
CA SER A 138 4.77 -10.38 19.18
C SER A 138 4.79 -9.89 20.63
N GLY A 139 5.58 -10.56 21.46
CA GLY A 139 5.94 -10.09 22.81
C GLY A 139 7.33 -9.45 22.84
N VAL A 140 8.01 -9.35 21.70
CA VAL A 140 9.40 -8.90 21.59
C VAL A 140 9.50 -7.67 20.69
N PRO A 141 10.36 -6.68 21.03
CA PRO A 141 10.71 -5.61 20.10
C PRO A 141 11.36 -6.17 18.83
N PHE A 142 11.24 -5.45 17.72
CA PHE A 142 12.03 -5.76 16.53
C PHE A 142 13.51 -5.42 16.76
N LYS A 143 14.41 -6.05 16.01
CA LYS A 143 15.85 -5.81 16.08
C LYS A 143 16.25 -4.73 15.07
N GLU A 144 16.74 -3.58 15.53
CA GLU A 144 17.18 -2.50 14.61
C GLU A 144 18.29 -2.98 13.65
N SER A 145 19.16 -3.89 14.09
CA SER A 145 20.20 -4.49 13.24
C SER A 145 19.66 -5.30 12.05
N SER A 146 18.40 -5.72 12.10
CA SER A 146 17.70 -6.47 11.06
C SER A 146 16.91 -5.55 10.10
N LEU A 147 16.94 -4.24 10.34
CA LEU A 147 16.36 -3.23 9.46
C LEU A 147 17.45 -2.66 8.55
N HIS A 148 17.36 -2.95 7.26
CA HIS A 148 18.37 -2.58 6.28
C HIS A 148 17.84 -1.53 5.32
N GLU A 149 18.62 -0.50 5.06
CA GLU A 149 18.39 0.40 3.92
C GLU A 149 18.87 -0.29 2.64
N PHE A 150 18.13 -0.14 1.54
CA PHE A 150 18.50 -0.71 0.24
C PHE A 150 18.30 0.29 -0.90
N ASP A 151 19.11 0.14 -1.94
CA ASP A 151 19.05 0.94 -3.16
C ASP A 151 17.86 0.51 -4.04
N GLN A 152 16.96 1.44 -4.33
CA GLN A 152 15.78 1.22 -5.16
C GLN A 152 16.05 1.41 -6.66
N ARG A 153 17.15 2.08 -7.03
CA ARG A 153 17.48 2.45 -8.42
C ARG A 153 17.58 1.24 -9.36
N PRO A 154 18.13 0.08 -8.95
CA PRO A 154 18.11 -1.13 -9.78
C PRO A 154 16.70 -1.58 -10.21
N PHE A 155 15.67 -1.17 -9.46
CA PHE A 155 14.28 -1.54 -9.72
C PHE A 155 13.50 -0.50 -10.52
N PHE A 156 14.09 0.62 -10.95
CA PHE A 156 13.37 1.64 -11.73
C PHE A 156 12.98 1.15 -13.13
N GLY A 157 13.79 0.26 -13.72
CA GLY A 157 13.60 -0.17 -15.10
C GLY A 157 14.00 0.94 -16.08
N ARG A 158 13.34 1.00 -17.25
CA ARG A 158 13.67 1.96 -18.33
C ARG A 158 13.21 3.40 -18.08
N SER A 159 12.29 3.60 -17.14
CA SER A 159 11.71 4.91 -16.86
C SER A 159 11.54 5.05 -15.37
N TRP A 160 11.87 6.23 -14.84
CA TRP A 160 11.82 6.46 -13.40
C TRP A 160 10.38 6.34 -12.87
N PRO A 161 10.11 5.45 -11.89
CA PRO A 161 8.76 5.21 -11.36
C PRO A 161 8.36 6.19 -10.25
N GLY A 162 9.15 7.24 -10.01
CA GLY A 162 8.90 8.21 -8.92
C GLY A 162 9.40 7.76 -7.55
N LEU A 163 10.15 6.66 -7.48
CA LEU A 163 10.75 6.15 -6.25
C LEU A 163 11.95 7.00 -5.81
N ALA A 164 12.15 7.10 -4.49
CA ALA A 164 13.38 7.63 -3.91
C ALA A 164 14.57 6.71 -4.23
N ASP A 165 15.79 7.18 -3.96
CA ASP A 165 16.98 6.36 -4.19
C ASP A 165 17.05 5.16 -3.24
N THR A 166 16.52 5.31 -2.02
CA THR A 166 16.55 4.26 -0.99
C THR A 166 15.19 3.97 -0.37
N GLY A 167 15.03 2.72 0.08
CA GLY A 167 13.91 2.23 0.89
C GLY A 167 14.44 1.36 2.04
N PHE A 168 13.55 0.78 2.84
CA PHE A 168 13.95 -0.15 3.91
C PHE A 168 13.44 -1.57 3.67
N VAL A 169 14.15 -2.55 4.20
CA VAL A 169 13.68 -3.93 4.32
C VAL A 169 14.01 -4.44 5.71
N TYR A 170 13.01 -5.00 6.40
CA TYR A 170 13.19 -5.71 7.65
C TYR A 170 13.31 -7.20 7.36
N VAL A 171 14.46 -7.79 7.69
CA VAL A 171 14.74 -9.22 7.46
C VAL A 171 15.07 -9.87 8.80
N PRO A 172 14.15 -10.64 9.41
CA PRO A 172 14.45 -11.42 10.60
C PRO A 172 15.69 -12.28 10.38
N GLU A 173 16.49 -12.47 11.42
CA GLU A 173 17.76 -13.21 11.35
C GLU A 173 17.56 -14.63 10.79
N GLU A 174 16.47 -15.29 11.19
CA GLU A 174 16.07 -16.61 10.68
C GLU A 174 15.82 -16.62 9.16
N CYS A 175 15.32 -15.51 8.60
CA CYS A 175 15.13 -15.34 7.15
C CYS A 175 16.43 -15.00 6.42
N ALA A 176 17.34 -14.27 7.07
CA ALA A 176 18.61 -13.85 6.48
C ALA A 176 19.54 -15.04 6.17
N THR A 177 19.45 -16.13 6.94
CA THR A 177 20.26 -17.35 6.70
C THR A 177 19.93 -18.06 5.38
N GLY A 178 18.77 -17.79 4.77
CA GLY A 178 18.31 -18.45 3.55
C GLY A 178 17.91 -19.93 3.71
N THR A 179 17.96 -20.46 4.94
CA THR A 179 17.61 -21.86 5.25
C THR A 179 16.10 -22.08 5.37
N LEU A 180 15.36 -21.03 5.73
CA LEU A 180 13.91 -21.05 5.92
C LEU A 180 13.18 -20.34 4.78
N LYS A 181 11.96 -20.80 4.49
CA LYS A 181 11.03 -20.07 3.61
C LYS A 181 10.27 -19.05 4.44
N CYS A 182 10.58 -17.77 4.26
CA CYS A 182 9.85 -16.68 4.91
C CYS A 182 8.72 -16.14 4.04
N GLY A 183 7.69 -15.62 4.70
CA GLY A 183 6.67 -14.81 4.05
C GLY A 183 7.19 -13.40 3.75
N LEU A 184 6.46 -12.66 2.93
CA LEU A 184 6.77 -11.28 2.59
C LEU A 184 5.52 -10.43 2.76
N HIS A 185 5.66 -9.29 3.42
CA HIS A 185 4.65 -8.25 3.46
C HIS A 185 5.22 -6.96 2.86
N LEU A 186 4.50 -6.40 1.89
CA LEU A 186 4.85 -5.14 1.25
C LEU A 186 4.10 -4.01 1.97
N ALA A 187 4.81 -3.16 2.71
CA ALA A 187 4.23 -2.07 3.47
C ALA A 187 4.44 -0.74 2.73
N LEU A 188 3.35 -0.22 2.14
CA LEU A 188 3.35 1.01 1.37
C LEU A 188 2.92 2.19 2.26
N HIS A 189 3.77 3.21 2.36
CA HIS A 189 3.46 4.44 3.10
C HIS A 189 2.37 5.28 2.39
N GLY A 190 1.72 6.20 3.11
CA GLY A 190 0.83 7.21 2.54
C GLY A 190 1.53 8.42 1.89
N CYS A 191 0.76 9.45 1.56
CA CYS A 191 1.28 10.74 1.06
C CYS A 191 1.94 11.58 2.17
N GLY A 192 2.88 12.45 1.82
CA GLY A 192 3.64 13.29 2.76
C GLY A 192 4.85 12.56 3.34
N VAL A 193 5.31 11.51 2.66
CA VAL A 193 6.23 10.49 3.15
C VAL A 193 7.51 11.04 3.76
N ASP A 194 8.10 12.10 3.20
CA ASP A 194 9.37 12.63 3.66
C ASP A 194 9.36 13.11 5.12
N HIS A 195 8.18 13.50 5.64
CA HIS A 195 8.07 13.99 7.01
C HIS A 195 8.06 12.88 8.06
N TYR A 196 7.73 11.65 7.67
CA TYR A 196 7.46 10.58 8.64
C TYR A 196 8.00 9.20 8.27
N PHE A 197 8.58 8.99 7.09
CA PHE A 197 8.94 7.65 6.59
C PHE A 197 9.74 6.82 7.60
N HIS A 198 10.83 7.36 8.12
CA HIS A 198 11.69 6.64 9.08
C HIS A 198 10.96 6.32 10.40
N LYS A 199 10.01 7.16 10.83
CA LYS A 199 9.16 6.87 12.00
C LYS A 199 8.16 5.78 11.67
N ALA A 200 7.49 5.86 10.51
CA ALA A 200 6.52 4.87 10.08
C ALA A 200 7.14 3.46 9.96
N VAL A 201 8.31 3.36 9.32
CA VAL A 201 9.05 2.09 9.18
C VAL A 201 9.29 1.42 10.54
N ARG A 202 9.54 2.19 11.60
CA ARG A 202 9.85 1.66 12.95
C ARG A 202 8.64 1.50 13.86
N HIS A 203 7.56 2.22 13.61
CA HIS A 203 6.48 2.38 14.60
C HIS A 203 5.09 2.02 14.09
N LEU A 204 4.93 1.66 12.82
CA LEU A 204 3.66 1.11 12.33
C LEU A 204 3.34 -0.28 12.93
N GLY A 205 4.32 -0.97 13.51
CA GLY A 205 4.16 -2.23 14.23
C GLY A 205 4.43 -3.50 13.39
N PHE A 206 4.70 -3.35 12.09
CA PHE A 206 4.88 -4.51 11.21
C PHE A 206 6.17 -5.29 11.50
N ASN A 207 7.28 -4.61 11.84
CA ASN A 207 8.57 -5.27 12.07
C ASN A 207 8.54 -6.14 13.33
N GLU A 208 7.84 -5.70 14.38
CA GLU A 208 7.68 -6.46 15.63
C GLU A 208 6.90 -7.74 15.40
N ILE A 209 5.83 -7.67 14.59
CA ILE A 209 5.08 -8.87 14.18
C ILE A 209 5.96 -9.75 13.29
N ALA A 210 6.75 -9.16 12.42
CA ALA A 210 7.64 -9.88 11.51
C ALA A 210 8.71 -10.70 12.24
N GLU A 211 9.33 -10.12 13.27
CA GLU A 211 10.36 -10.77 14.11
C GLU A 211 9.86 -12.07 14.75
N ALA A 212 8.56 -12.15 15.05
CA ALA A 212 7.97 -13.33 15.68
C ALA A 212 7.35 -14.32 14.67
N ASN A 213 7.36 -14.04 13.36
CA ASN A 213 6.50 -14.75 12.40
C ASN A 213 7.14 -15.12 11.06
N GLN A 214 8.48 -15.14 10.94
CA GLN A 214 9.14 -15.50 9.68
C GLN A 214 8.65 -14.65 8.50
N LEU A 215 8.43 -13.36 8.74
CA LEU A 215 8.00 -12.42 7.70
C LEU A 215 9.13 -11.44 7.41
N ILE A 216 9.37 -11.19 6.13
CA ILE A 216 10.15 -10.05 5.66
C ILE A 216 9.18 -8.90 5.45
N ILE A 217 9.53 -7.69 5.89
CA ILE A 217 8.76 -6.48 5.58
C ILE A 217 9.54 -5.62 4.60
N LEU A 218 8.98 -5.38 3.43
CA LEU A 218 9.55 -4.50 2.42
C LEU A 218 8.87 -3.13 2.52
N TRP A 219 9.67 -2.08 2.64
CA TRP A 219 9.26 -0.67 2.78
C TRP A 219 9.82 0.18 1.63
N PRO A 220 9.21 0.13 0.44
CA PRO A 220 9.59 1.01 -0.65
C PRO A 220 9.22 2.46 -0.31
N ARG A 221 9.96 3.39 -0.88
CA ARG A 221 9.78 4.83 -0.65
C ARG A 221 9.60 5.59 -1.96
N MET A 222 8.55 6.40 -2.05
CA MET A 222 8.37 7.39 -3.11
C MET A 222 9.22 8.64 -2.85
N LYS A 223 9.62 9.33 -3.92
CA LYS A 223 10.30 10.63 -3.86
C LYS A 223 9.26 11.74 -4.07
N PRO A 224 9.05 12.64 -3.11
CA PRO A 224 8.37 13.90 -3.37
C PRO A 224 9.01 14.66 -4.53
N ASN A 225 8.18 15.11 -5.44
CA ASN A 225 8.64 15.72 -6.68
C ASN A 225 7.71 16.87 -7.09
N ASP A 226 8.30 18.05 -7.23
CA ASP A 226 7.63 19.27 -7.63
C ASP A 226 7.45 19.43 -9.15
N GLY A 227 7.96 18.47 -9.94
CA GLY A 227 7.92 18.45 -11.39
C GLY A 227 9.07 19.20 -12.06
N ASN A 228 10.02 19.74 -11.28
CA ASN A 228 11.18 20.45 -11.82
C ASN A 228 12.34 19.51 -12.16
N ASP A 229 12.35 18.28 -11.63
CA ASP A 229 13.34 17.25 -11.96
C ASP A 229 13.23 16.86 -13.46
N PRO A 230 14.29 17.04 -14.28
CA PRO A 230 14.29 16.67 -15.70
C PRO A 230 13.92 15.21 -15.98
N ALA A 231 14.31 14.29 -15.09
CA ALA A 231 13.96 12.86 -15.21
C ALA A 231 12.46 12.61 -15.03
N SER A 232 11.73 13.60 -14.51
CA SER A 232 10.34 13.49 -14.11
C SER A 232 9.34 14.14 -15.06
N LYS A 233 9.78 15.07 -15.92
CA LYS A 233 8.91 15.90 -16.78
C LYS A 233 7.94 15.11 -17.66
N ARG A 234 8.25 13.84 -17.96
CA ARG A 234 7.44 12.97 -18.82
C ARG A 234 6.32 12.23 -18.07
N HIS A 235 6.51 11.90 -16.79
CA HIS A 235 5.61 11.02 -16.01
C HIS A 235 5.17 11.62 -14.66
N PHE A 236 5.73 12.75 -14.23
CA PHE A 236 5.44 13.40 -12.96
C PHE A 236 5.41 14.91 -13.16
N ARG A 237 4.21 15.44 -13.41
CA ARG A 237 4.00 16.85 -13.77
C ARG A 237 3.93 17.79 -12.56
N GLY A 238 4.50 17.39 -11.42
CA GLY A 238 4.40 18.15 -10.18
C GLY A 238 2.97 18.33 -9.70
N THR A 239 2.11 17.30 -9.85
CA THR A 239 0.76 17.31 -9.28
C THR A 239 0.84 17.36 -7.75
N PHE A 240 -0.28 17.70 -7.10
CA PHE A 240 -0.39 17.68 -5.64
C PHE A 240 0.09 16.35 -5.03
N ASN A 241 -0.32 15.22 -5.60
CA ASN A 241 0.06 13.89 -5.11
C ASN A 241 1.56 13.62 -5.29
N THR A 242 2.11 13.97 -6.46
CA THR A 242 3.53 13.75 -6.74
C THR A 242 4.44 14.62 -5.88
N ARG A 243 4.00 15.84 -5.54
CA ARG A 243 4.68 16.75 -4.59
C ARG A 243 4.74 16.21 -3.18
N LEU A 244 3.81 15.35 -2.81
CA LEU A 244 3.75 14.71 -1.50
C LEU A 244 4.39 13.31 -1.50
N GLY A 245 4.90 12.83 -2.64
CA GLY A 245 5.41 11.46 -2.75
C GLY A 245 4.33 10.42 -2.52
N CYS A 246 3.12 10.64 -3.05
CA CYS A 246 2.07 9.63 -3.04
C CYS A 246 2.36 8.50 -4.04
N TRP A 247 1.80 7.31 -3.78
CA TRP A 247 1.61 6.28 -4.79
C TRP A 247 0.60 6.74 -5.84
N ASP A 248 0.82 6.33 -7.08
CA ASP A 248 -0.04 6.70 -8.21
C ASP A 248 -1.38 5.95 -8.11
N SER A 249 -2.42 6.71 -7.79
CA SER A 249 -3.81 6.24 -7.80
C SER A 249 -4.69 7.05 -8.78
N TRP A 250 -4.08 7.98 -9.53
CA TRP A 250 -4.79 8.91 -10.42
C TRP A 250 -4.28 8.91 -11.87
N GLY A 251 -3.35 8.01 -12.20
CA GLY A 251 -2.73 7.88 -13.51
C GLY A 251 -1.65 8.93 -13.77
N GLU A 252 -0.96 9.41 -12.74
CA GLU A 252 0.12 10.37 -12.91
C GLU A 252 1.26 9.82 -13.78
N THR A 253 1.60 8.54 -13.58
CA THR A 253 2.67 7.84 -14.30
C THR A 253 2.25 7.30 -15.67
N GLY A 254 0.95 7.35 -15.99
CA GLY A 254 0.38 6.90 -17.25
C GLY A 254 -0.97 6.19 -17.06
N TYR A 255 -1.64 5.84 -18.16
CA TYR A 255 -2.93 5.16 -18.14
C TYR A 255 -2.88 3.75 -17.53
N ASP A 256 -1.71 3.12 -17.59
CA ASP A 256 -1.46 1.75 -17.10
C ASP A 256 -1.14 1.69 -15.59
N PHE A 257 -1.30 2.79 -14.84
CA PHE A 257 -0.85 2.88 -13.44
C PHE A 257 -1.36 1.74 -12.52
N ALA A 258 -2.57 1.22 -12.78
CA ALA A 258 -3.16 0.11 -12.04
C ALA A 258 -2.88 -1.28 -12.65
N ALA A 259 -2.25 -1.34 -13.82
CA ALA A 259 -1.94 -2.58 -14.54
C ALA A 259 -0.54 -3.11 -14.18
N LYS A 260 -0.27 -4.36 -14.57
CA LYS A 260 1.06 -4.99 -14.44
C LYS A 260 2.18 -4.19 -15.13
N SER A 261 1.85 -3.49 -16.22
CA SER A 261 2.77 -2.65 -16.99
C SER A 261 3.03 -1.28 -16.35
N GLY A 262 2.23 -0.88 -15.34
CA GLY A 262 2.39 0.39 -14.65
C GLY A 262 3.78 0.56 -14.05
N LEU A 263 4.34 1.78 -14.11
CA LEU A 263 5.74 2.01 -13.72
C LEU A 263 6.02 1.63 -12.26
N GLN A 264 5.13 2.04 -11.33
CA GLN A 264 5.24 1.71 -9.91
C GLN A 264 4.98 0.22 -9.66
N MET A 265 3.93 -0.35 -10.25
CA MET A 265 3.61 -1.78 -10.14
C MET A 265 4.76 -2.68 -10.59
N ALA A 266 5.36 -2.38 -11.74
CA ALA A 266 6.49 -3.12 -12.27
C ALA A 266 7.75 -2.96 -11.40
N ALA A 267 8.00 -1.79 -10.82
CA ALA A 267 9.12 -1.57 -9.91
C ALA A 267 8.98 -2.36 -8.61
N LEU A 268 7.80 -2.29 -7.97
CA LEU A 268 7.47 -3.08 -6.79
C LEU A 268 7.59 -4.58 -7.05
N TRP A 269 7.11 -5.04 -8.21
CA TRP A 269 7.23 -6.45 -8.59
C TRP A 269 8.68 -6.89 -8.77
N ARG A 270 9.56 -6.04 -9.34
CA ARG A 270 11.00 -6.34 -9.42
C ARG A 270 11.65 -6.46 -8.04
N MET A 271 11.28 -5.59 -7.09
CA MET A 271 11.75 -5.71 -5.69
C MET A 271 11.30 -7.02 -5.06
N ILE A 272 10.00 -7.35 -5.16
CA ILE A 272 9.44 -8.62 -4.64
C ILE A 272 10.17 -9.82 -5.23
N ARG A 273 10.39 -9.84 -6.55
CA ARG A 273 11.08 -10.94 -7.23
C ARG A 273 12.53 -11.09 -6.79
N SER A 274 13.23 -9.99 -6.49
CA SER A 274 14.61 -10.05 -6.02
C SER A 274 14.75 -10.75 -4.65
N LEU A 275 13.72 -10.66 -3.82
CA LEU A 275 13.66 -11.36 -2.53
C LEU A 275 13.26 -12.84 -2.67
N HIS A 276 12.65 -13.22 -3.80
CA HIS A 276 12.22 -14.60 -4.06
C HIS A 276 13.37 -15.48 -4.60
N THR A 277 14.41 -14.89 -5.18
CA THR A 277 15.49 -15.64 -5.82
C THR A 277 16.53 -16.12 -4.82
N LYS A 278 16.67 -17.45 -4.69
CA LYS A 278 17.70 -18.14 -3.89
C LYS A 278 19.16 -17.88 -4.28
N ASN A 279 19.47 -16.89 -5.14
CA ASN A 279 20.84 -16.68 -5.61
C ASN A 279 21.09 -15.20 -5.99
N PRO A 280 21.93 -14.46 -5.26
CA PRO A 280 22.34 -13.11 -5.63
C PRO A 280 23.17 -13.04 -6.94
N ASN A 281 23.63 -14.18 -7.47
CA ASN A 281 24.45 -14.27 -8.69
C ASN A 281 23.68 -14.44 -10.02
N LYS A 282 22.36 -14.21 -10.04
CA LYS A 282 21.61 -14.09 -11.30
C LYS A 282 20.93 -12.72 -11.41
N SER A 283 21.73 -11.67 -11.32
CA SER A 283 21.43 -10.44 -12.07
C SER A 283 22.03 -10.59 -13.47
N THR A 284 21.30 -10.12 -14.49
CA THR A 284 21.58 -10.19 -15.95
C THR A 284 21.25 -11.50 -16.68
N GLN A 285 19.99 -11.57 -17.15
CA GLN A 285 19.66 -11.74 -18.57
C GLN A 285 18.30 -11.08 -18.84
#